data_AF-A0A7J3CB30-F1
#
_entry.id   AF-A0A7J3CB30-F1
#
_cell.length_a   1.000
_cell.length_b   1.000
_cell.length_c   1.000
_cell.angle_alpha   90.00
_cell.angle_beta   90.00
_cell.angle_gamma   90.00
#
_symmetry.space_group_name_H-M   'P 1'
#
loop_
_entity.id
_entity.type
_entity.pdbx_description
1 polymer ?
#
loop_
_entity_poly.entity_id
_entity_poly.type
_entity_poly.pdbx_seq_one_letter_code
_entity_poly.pdbx_strand_id
1 'polypeptide(L)' 'KGPMIGFYAGEDSRINVGLPDLITSFLKFKKQIELSIYPNVNHAFANSDGFSYNKDAAEDAWEKASCFFRRYLK' A
#
# COMPACT_ATOMS: atom_id res chain seq x y z
N LYS A 1 -2.88 0.13 -18.29
CA LYS A 1 -3.94 0.95 -17.62
C LYS A 1 -4.66 0.03 -16.65
N GLY A 2 -4.91 0.48 -15.43
CA GLY A 2 -5.66 -0.28 -14.45
C GLY A 2 -5.84 0.53 -13.16
N PRO A 3 -6.76 0.13 -12.29
CA PRO A 3 -6.80 0.63 -10.91
C PRO A 3 -5.48 0.25 -10.20
N MET A 4 -5.10 1.02 -9.19
CA MET A 4 -3.92 0.74 -8.37
C MET A 4 -4.35 0.62 -6.90
N ILE A 5 -3.74 -0.30 -6.16
CA ILE A 5 -3.77 -0.35 -4.70
C ILE A 5 -2.34 -0.27 -4.16
N GLY A 6 -2.14 0.44 -3.05
CA GLY A 6 -0.84 0.61 -2.40
C GLY A 6 -0.92 0.50 -0.88
N PHE A 7 0.06 -0.16 -0.29
CA PHE A 7 0.17 -0.40 1.15
C PHE A 7 1.50 0.18 1.65
N TYR A 8 1.42 1.15 2.55
CA TYR A 8 2.57 1.95 2.99
C TYR A 8 2.81 1.77 4.49
N ALA A 9 4.08 1.68 4.86
CA ALA A 9 4.52 1.72 6.24
C ALA A 9 4.53 3.16 6.75
N GLY A 10 3.91 3.43 7.89
CA GLY A 10 3.83 4.77 8.49
C GLY A 10 5.21 5.34 8.84
N GLU A 11 6.12 4.48 9.31
CA GLU A 11 7.48 4.89 9.70
C GLU A 11 8.47 4.93 8.53
N ASP A 12 8.04 4.58 7.31
CA ASP A 12 8.88 4.61 6.11
C ASP A 12 8.94 6.01 5.48
N SER A 13 9.58 6.94 6.19
CA SER A 13 9.73 8.33 5.76
C SER A 13 10.39 8.49 4.38
N ARG A 14 11.32 7.60 4.03
CA ARG A 14 12.04 7.62 2.75
C ARG A 14 11.12 7.34 1.56
N ILE A 15 10.11 6.49 1.74
CA ILE A 15 9.12 6.21 0.70
C ILE A 15 7.96 7.20 0.79
N ASN A 16 7.54 7.57 2.00
CA ASN A 16 6.39 8.45 2.23
C ASN A 16 6.58 9.87 1.69
N VAL A 17 7.83 10.36 1.59
CA VAL A 17 8.13 11.65 0.94
C VAL A 17 7.65 11.74 -0.51
N GLY A 18 7.55 10.60 -1.21
CA GLY A 18 7.06 10.54 -2.61
C GLY A 18 5.54 10.40 -2.76
N LEU A 19 4.80 10.17 -1.67
CA LEU A 19 3.34 10.01 -1.72
C LEU A 19 2.59 11.23 -2.30
N PRO A 20 2.95 12.48 -1.97
CA PRO A 20 2.25 13.65 -2.52
C PRO A 20 2.33 13.74 -4.05
N ASP A 21 3.50 13.46 -4.62
CA ASP A 21 3.73 13.51 -6.08
C ASP A 21 2.99 12.37 -6.79
N LEU A 22 2.95 11.19 -6.16
CA LEU A 22 2.17 10.05 -6.63
C LEU A 22 0.67 10.41 -6.67
N ILE A 23 0.11 10.89 -5.56
CA ILE A 23 -1.32 11.25 -5.47
C ILE A 23 -1.66 12.35 -6.48
N THR A 24 -0.82 13.38 -6.58
CA THR A 24 -1.00 14.48 -7.54
C THR A 24 -1.04 13.98 -8.98
N SER A 25 -0.17 13.03 -9.32
CA SER A 25 -0.14 12.41 -10.65
C SER A 25 -1.43 11.61 -10.92
N PHE A 26 -1.90 10.82 -9.96
CA PHE A 26 -3.15 10.07 -10.11
C PHE A 26 -4.37 10.98 -10.27
N LEU A 27 -4.44 12.08 -9.52
CA LEU A 27 -5.48 13.11 -9.68
C LEU A 27 -5.42 13.77 -11.06
N LYS A 28 -4.23 14.21 -11.48
CA LYS A 28 -4.01 14.85 -12.79
C LYS A 28 -4.48 13.97 -13.96
N PHE A 29 -4.21 12.67 -13.89
CA PHE A 29 -4.56 11.72 -14.94
C PHE A 29 -5.91 11.02 -14.72
N LYS A 30 -6.69 11.45 -13.71
CA LYS A 30 -8.00 10.89 -13.33
C LYS A 30 -7.96 9.37 -13.21
N LYS A 31 -6.93 8.87 -12.52
CA LYS A 31 -6.71 7.44 -12.26
C LYS A 31 -7.22 7.07 -10.88
N GLN A 32 -7.75 5.86 -10.74
CA GLN A 32 -8.17 5.31 -9.46
C GLN A 32 -6.96 4.75 -8.72
N ILE A 33 -6.85 5.12 -7.45
CA ILE A 33 -5.83 4.65 -6.53
C ILE A 33 -6.47 4.43 -5.15
N GLU A 34 -6.20 3.28 -4.56
CA GLU A 34 -6.56 2.94 -3.17
C GLU A 34 -5.25 2.89 -2.36
N LEU A 35 -5.10 3.73 -1.34
CA LEU A 35 -3.91 3.77 -0.49
C LEU A 35 -4.28 3.42 0.96
N SER A 36 -3.54 2.51 1.57
CA SER A 36 -3.58 2.23 3.01
C SER A 36 -2.21 2.53 3.61
N ILE A 37 -2.18 3.36 4.64
CA ILE A 37 -0.96 3.66 5.41
C ILE A 37 -1.14 3.01 6.78
N TYR A 38 -0.20 2.14 7.16
CA TYR A 38 -0.22 1.42 8.44
C TYR A 38 0.64 2.17 9.46
N PRO A 39 0.05 2.73 10.54
CA PRO A 39 0.82 3.44 11.54
C PRO A 39 1.72 2.49 12.34
N ASN A 40 2.84 2.99 12.87
CA ASN A 40 3.75 2.24 13.75
C ASN A 40 4.37 0.97 13.13
N VAL A 41 4.45 0.86 11.81
CA VAL A 41 5.17 -0.21 11.12
C VAL A 41 6.26 0.35 10.23
N ASN A 42 7.35 -0.40 10.08
CA ASN A 42 8.50 -0.06 9.27
C ASN A 42 8.41 -0.66 7.87
N HIS A 43 9.35 -0.26 7.00
CA HIS A 43 9.53 -0.88 5.70
C HIS A 43 9.58 -2.41 5.78
N ALA A 44 9.05 -3.08 4.77
CA ALA A 44 8.95 -4.54 4.71
C ALA A 44 8.11 -5.19 5.84
N PHE A 45 7.08 -4.50 6.34
CA PHE A 45 6.18 -5.04 7.37
C PHE A 45 5.45 -6.34 6.96
N ALA A 46 5.32 -6.61 5.66
CA ALA A 46 4.67 -7.81 5.13
C ALA A 46 5.63 -8.99 4.87
N ASN A 47 6.93 -8.82 5.15
CA ASN A 47 7.91 -9.90 5.00
C ASN A 47 7.95 -10.75 6.28
N SER A 48 7.38 -11.95 6.26
CA SER A 48 7.28 -12.85 7.43
C SER A 48 8.63 -13.30 8.00
N ASP A 49 9.69 -13.31 7.19
CA ASP A 49 11.03 -13.69 7.62
C ASP A 49 11.87 -12.48 8.08
N GLY A 50 11.32 -11.27 8.00
CA GLY A 50 12.01 -10.02 8.27
C GLY A 50 11.86 -9.49 9.70
N PHE A 51 12.83 -8.70 10.15
CA PHE A 51 12.80 -8.06 11.48
C PHE A 51 11.67 -7.04 11.67
N SER A 52 11.13 -6.49 10.58
CA SER A 52 10.07 -5.48 10.60
C SER A 52 8.68 -6.09 10.43
N TYR A 53 8.56 -7.43 10.39
CA TYR A 53 7.29 -8.11 10.21
C TYR A 53 6.25 -7.65 11.22
N ASN A 54 5.10 -7.21 10.73
CA ASN A 54 3.94 -6.90 11.53
C ASN A 54 2.78 -7.72 11.00
N LYS A 55 2.39 -8.75 11.76
CA LYS A 55 1.37 -9.71 11.37
C LYS A 55 0.03 -9.05 11.04
N ASP A 56 -0.46 -8.20 11.92
CA ASP A 56 -1.78 -7.57 11.77
C ASP A 56 -1.84 -6.68 10.52
N ALA A 57 -0.81 -5.86 10.30
CA ALA A 57 -0.71 -5.03 9.11
C ALA A 57 -0.55 -5.87 7.83
N ALA A 58 0.24 -6.94 7.88
CA ALA A 58 0.46 -7.84 6.76
C ALA A 58 -0.81 -8.59 6.35
N GLU A 59 -1.56 -9.12 7.31
CA GLU A 59 -2.82 -9.85 7.07
C GLU A 59 -3.90 -8.92 6.52
N ASP A 60 -4.07 -7.72 7.08
CA ASP A 60 -5.02 -6.72 6.55
C ASP A 60 -4.64 -6.26 5.13
N ALA A 61 -3.35 -5.99 4.88
CA ALA A 61 -2.87 -5.64 3.55
C ALA A 61 -3.12 -6.78 2.54
N TRP A 62 -2.90 -8.03 2.95
CA TRP A 62 -3.13 -9.20 2.10
C TRP A 62 -4.61 -9.41 1.77
N GLU A 63 -5.49 -9.23 2.76
CA GLU A 63 -6.93 -9.33 2.53
C GLU A 63 -7.42 -8.26 1.55
N LYS A 64 -7.00 -7.01 1.76
CA LYS A 64 -7.31 -5.89 0.85
C LYS A 64 -6.78 -6.14 -0.56
N ALA A 65 -5.55 -6.62 -0.70
CA ALA A 65 -4.96 -6.97 -1.99
C ALA A 65 -5.76 -8.07 -2.69
N SER A 66 -6.12 -9.12 -1.96
CA SER A 66 -6.92 -10.23 -2.48
C SER A 66 -8.31 -9.77 -2.93
N CYS A 67 -8.96 -8.91 -2.14
CA CYS A 67 -10.26 -8.31 -2.49
C CYS A 67 -10.15 -7.42 -3.74
N PHE A 68 -9.11 -6.60 -3.81
CA PHE A 68 -8.82 -5.77 -4.97
C PHE A 68 -8.64 -6.62 -6.23
N PHE A 69 -7.84 -7.69 -6.18
CA PHE A 69 -7.67 -8.58 -7.32
C PHE A 69 -8.96 -9.29 -7.72
N ARG A 70 -9.73 -9.81 -6.76
CA ARG A 70 -11.06 -10.40 -7.06
C ARG A 70 -12.02 -9.42 -7.74
N ARG A 71 -11.91 -8.12 -7.45
CA ARG A 71 -12.75 -7.09 -8.07
C ARG A 71 -12.38 -6.82 -9.54
N TYR A 72 -11.09 -6.88 -9.87
CA TYR A 72 -10.58 -6.36 -11.14
C TYR A 72 -9.99 -7.42 -12.07
N LEU A 73 -9.61 -8.59 -11.56
CA LEU A 73 -9.19 -9.74 -12.34
C LEU A 73 -10.37 -10.71 -12.43
N LYS A 74 -10.85 -10.92 -13.67
CA LYS A 74 -11.84 -11.95 -14.00
C LYS A 74 -11.13 -13.16 -14.56
#